data_AF-A0A6J5JHV5-F1
#
_entry.id   AF-A0A6J5JHV5-F1
#
_cell.length_a   1.000
_cell.length_b   1.000
_cell.length_c   1.000
_cell.angle_alpha   90.00
_cell.angle_beta   90.00
_cell.angle_gamma   90.00
#
_symmetry.space_group_name_H-M   'P 1'
#
loop_
_entity.id
_entity.type
_entity.pdbx_description
1 polymer ?
#
loop_
_entity_poly.entity_id
_entity_poly.type
_entity_poly.pdbx_seq_one_letter_code
_entity_poly.pdbx_strand_id
1 'polypeptide(L)'
;MRATPPDTASLPLFMPPAAQRSQSVSHAAPQPAVESADIAQRMDALDWAAVAAELDHHGCARVPGLLSAHECDALASRYPDDGLYRSRVVMARHGFGRGEYKYFAYPLPPLIAELRATIYPHLTPIANRWN
;
A
#
# COMPACT_ATOMS: atom_id res chain seq x y z
N MET A 1 62.37 -8.77 38.69
CA MET A 1 62.26 -7.38 38.22
C MET A 1 60.91 -7.19 37.55
N ARG A 2 60.05 -6.35 38.16
CA ARG A 2 58.78 -5.90 37.59
C ARG A 2 59.05 -4.90 36.47
N ALA A 3 58.33 -5.00 35.37
CA ALA A 3 58.05 -3.88 34.47
C ALA A 3 56.65 -4.05 33.88
N THR A 4 55.92 -2.94 33.94
CA THR A 4 54.49 -2.67 33.82
C THR A 4 53.98 -2.73 32.36
N PRO A 5 52.70 -3.01 32.10
CA PRO A 5 52.13 -3.05 30.75
C PRO A 5 51.71 -1.66 30.24
N PRO A 6 51.66 -1.47 28.92
CA PRO A 6 50.67 -0.59 28.28
C PRO A 6 50.02 -1.33 27.09
N ASP A 7 48.86 -0.98 26.54
CA ASP A 7 47.76 -0.10 26.90
C ASP A 7 46.60 -0.60 26.03
N THR A 8 45.40 -0.27 26.45
CA THR A 8 44.12 -0.65 25.88
C THR A 8 44.02 -0.28 24.40
N ALA A 9 43.89 -1.28 23.52
CA ALA A 9 43.60 -1.07 22.11
C ALA A 9 42.19 -0.46 21.98
N SER A 10 42.16 0.85 21.77
CA SER A 10 40.97 1.62 21.43
C SER A 10 40.40 1.16 20.09
N LEU A 11 39.09 0.93 20.10
CA LEU A 11 38.22 0.70 18.94
C LEU A 11 38.36 1.85 17.94
N PRO A 12 38.33 1.60 16.61
CA PRO A 12 38.16 2.68 15.66
C PRO A 12 36.76 3.28 15.81
N LEU A 13 36.78 4.59 16.03
CA LEU A 13 35.65 5.51 15.99
C LEU A 13 34.74 5.21 14.78
N PHE A 14 33.50 4.84 15.10
CA PHE A 14 32.37 4.90 14.18
C PHE A 14 32.23 6.35 13.70
N MET A 15 32.62 6.59 12.45
CA MET A 15 32.44 7.84 11.75
C MET A 15 30.95 7.95 11.36
N PRO A 16 30.19 8.96 11.83
CA PRO A 16 28.84 9.17 11.34
C PRO A 16 28.91 9.67 9.89
N PRO A 17 28.11 9.16 8.94
CA PRO A 17 27.99 9.83 7.66
C PRO A 17 27.38 11.22 7.89
N ALA A 18 28.03 12.20 7.26
CA ALA A 18 27.67 13.60 7.27
C ALA A 18 26.20 13.82 6.94
N ALA A 19 25.62 14.80 7.62
CA ALA A 19 24.29 15.36 7.42
C ALA A 19 23.88 15.35 5.93
N GLN A 20 22.97 14.45 5.57
CA GLN A 20 22.30 14.50 4.28
C GLN A 20 21.25 15.60 4.34
N ARG A 21 21.70 16.80 3.94
CA ARG A 21 20.98 17.83 3.18
C ARG A 21 19.46 17.75 3.29
N SER A 22 18.89 18.65 4.11
CA SER A 22 17.47 18.99 4.14
C SER A 22 16.95 19.14 2.71
N GLN A 23 16.26 18.13 2.21
CA GLN A 23 15.37 18.29 1.08
C GLN A 23 14.04 18.68 1.69
N SER A 24 13.69 19.96 1.52
CA SER A 24 12.32 20.41 1.64
C SER A 24 11.49 19.54 0.72
N VAL A 25 10.87 18.52 1.28
CA VAL A 25 9.73 17.85 0.66
C VAL A 25 8.68 18.93 0.58
N SER A 26 8.59 19.56 -0.59
CA SER A 26 7.45 20.38 -0.95
C SER A 26 6.27 19.42 -0.89
N HIS A 27 5.58 19.43 0.26
CA HIS A 27 4.28 18.80 0.40
C HIS A 27 3.40 19.47 -0.64
N ALA A 28 3.27 18.83 -1.80
CA ALA A 28 2.25 19.18 -2.76
C ALA A 28 0.93 19.26 -1.98
N ALA A 29 0.23 20.37 -2.18
CA ALA A 29 -0.95 20.76 -1.42
C ALA A 29 -1.88 19.57 -1.14
N PRO A 30 -2.53 19.49 0.02
CA PRO A 30 -3.51 18.45 0.31
C PRO A 30 -4.61 18.54 -0.74
N GLN A 31 -4.59 17.61 -1.70
CA GLN A 31 -5.70 17.43 -2.61
C GLN A 31 -6.90 17.01 -1.76
N PRO A 32 -8.10 17.57 -2.04
CA PRO A 32 -9.24 17.45 -1.15
C PRO A 32 -9.54 15.98 -0.93
N ALA A 33 -9.83 15.63 0.32
CA ALA A 33 -10.39 14.34 0.69
C ALA A 33 -11.56 14.04 -0.26
N VAL A 34 -11.37 13.13 -1.21
CA VAL A 34 -12.48 12.33 -1.68
C VAL A 34 -12.88 11.52 -0.45
N GLU A 35 -14.00 11.97 0.12
CA GLU A 35 -14.27 11.92 1.55
C GLU A 35 -14.49 10.49 2.02
N SER A 36 -13.72 10.11 3.02
CA SER A 36 -13.72 8.77 3.57
C SER A 36 -15.11 8.21 3.91
N ALA A 37 -15.99 9.07 4.42
CA ALA A 37 -17.37 8.72 4.72
C ALA A 37 -18.15 8.12 3.53
N ASP A 38 -17.88 8.55 2.29
CA ASP A 38 -18.62 8.09 1.11
C ASP A 38 -18.25 6.63 0.76
N ILE A 39 -16.97 6.26 0.86
CA ILE A 39 -16.54 4.88 0.58
C ILE A 39 -17.11 3.91 1.60
N ALA A 40 -17.09 4.23 2.89
CA ALA A 40 -17.70 3.40 3.92
C ALA A 40 -19.20 3.22 3.67
N GLN A 41 -19.92 4.30 3.38
CA GLN A 41 -21.35 4.25 3.08
C GLN A 41 -21.66 3.41 1.82
N ARG A 42 -20.86 3.54 0.76
CA ARG A 42 -20.99 2.71 -0.44
C ARG A 42 -20.76 1.23 -0.13
N MET A 43 -19.79 0.89 0.74
CA MET A 43 -19.53 -0.50 1.12
C MET A 43 -20.69 -1.08 1.93
N ASP A 44 -21.22 -0.33 2.87
CA ASP A 44 -22.33 -0.77 3.72
C ASP A 44 -23.65 -0.88 2.95
N ALA A 45 -23.81 -0.14 1.85
CA ALA A 45 -24.97 -0.20 0.97
C ALA A 45 -24.96 -1.39 0.00
N LEU A 46 -23.85 -2.14 -0.10
CA LEU A 46 -23.79 -3.32 -0.97
C LEU A 46 -24.65 -4.45 -0.42
N ASP A 47 -25.29 -5.20 -1.33
CA ASP A 47 -25.94 -6.46 -0.98
C ASP A 47 -24.87 -7.54 -0.76
N TRP A 48 -24.33 -7.58 0.45
CA TRP A 48 -23.32 -8.55 0.84
C TRP A 48 -23.82 -10.00 0.82
N ALA A 49 -25.14 -10.23 0.89
CA ALA A 49 -25.70 -11.56 0.74
C ALA A 49 -25.61 -12.02 -0.72
N ALA A 50 -25.93 -11.14 -1.67
CA ALA A 50 -25.74 -11.40 -3.10
C ALA A 50 -24.25 -11.58 -3.46
N VAL A 51 -23.37 -10.71 -2.94
CA VAL A 51 -21.91 -10.83 -3.14
C VAL A 51 -21.39 -12.16 -2.59
N ALA A 52 -21.84 -12.57 -1.39
CA ALA A 52 -21.47 -13.86 -0.82
C ALA A 52 -21.93 -15.03 -1.70
N ALA A 53 -23.17 -14.99 -2.21
CA ALA A 53 -23.69 -16.03 -3.08
C ALA A 53 -22.92 -16.13 -4.42
N GLU A 54 -22.53 -15.00 -5.01
CA GLU A 54 -21.66 -14.98 -6.20
C GLU A 54 -20.27 -15.55 -5.89
N LEU A 55 -19.66 -15.16 -4.76
CA LEU A 55 -18.38 -15.69 -4.31
C LEU A 55 -18.44 -17.21 -4.09
N ASP A 56 -19.50 -17.70 -3.46
CA ASP A 56 -19.71 -19.13 -3.21
C ASP A 56 -19.91 -19.92 -4.50
N HIS A 57 -20.63 -19.35 -5.48
CA HIS A 57 -20.97 -20.06 -6.72
C HIS A 57 -19.89 -19.98 -7.80
N HIS A 58 -19.21 -18.84 -7.92
CA HIS A 58 -18.28 -18.55 -9.02
C HIS A 58 -16.83 -18.35 -8.56
N GLY A 59 -16.57 -18.22 -7.27
CA GLY A 59 -15.26 -17.85 -6.73
C GLY A 59 -14.90 -16.36 -6.94
N CYS A 60 -15.79 -15.58 -7.54
CA CYS A 60 -15.64 -14.14 -7.72
C CYS A 60 -17.01 -13.45 -7.76
N ALA A 61 -17.05 -12.16 -7.42
CA ALA A 61 -18.26 -11.34 -7.45
C ALA A 61 -17.96 -9.98 -8.10
N ARG A 62 -18.93 -9.39 -8.79
CA ARG A 62 -18.77 -8.06 -9.39
C ARG A 62 -19.54 -7.03 -8.61
N VAL A 63 -18.85 -5.95 -8.22
CA VAL A 63 -19.47 -4.81 -7.54
C VAL A 63 -19.50 -3.60 -8.48
N PRO A 64 -20.61 -3.33 -9.17
CA PRO A 64 -20.71 -2.19 -10.07
C PRO A 64 -20.72 -0.88 -9.29
N GLY A 65 -20.09 0.16 -9.84
CA GLY A 65 -20.12 1.50 -9.25
C GLY A 65 -19.35 1.65 -7.93
N LEU A 66 -18.46 0.72 -7.61
CA LEU A 66 -17.62 0.78 -6.41
C LEU A 66 -16.80 2.08 -6.36
N LEU A 67 -16.23 2.45 -7.51
CA LEU A 67 -15.48 3.67 -7.72
C LEU A 67 -16.09 4.44 -8.88
N SER A 68 -16.21 5.75 -8.71
CA SER A 68 -16.56 6.68 -9.77
C SER A 68 -15.45 6.76 -10.82
N ALA A 69 -15.78 7.20 -12.03
CA ALA A 69 -14.80 7.40 -13.09
C ALA A 69 -13.66 8.35 -12.65
N HIS A 70 -14.00 9.42 -11.93
CA HIS A 70 -13.02 10.37 -11.41
C HIS A 70 -12.06 9.74 -10.39
N GLU A 71 -12.56 8.90 -9.47
CA GLU A 71 -11.70 8.17 -8.52
C GLU A 71 -10.77 7.18 -9.24
N CYS A 72 -11.28 6.49 -10.27
CA CYS A 72 -10.48 5.61 -11.12
C CYS A 72 -9.36 6.39 -11.83
N ASP A 73 -9.68 7.53 -12.44
CA ASP A 73 -8.73 8.38 -13.14
C ASP A 73 -7.67 8.94 -12.18
N ALA A 74 -8.09 9.38 -10.99
CA ALA A 74 -7.19 9.89 -9.95
C ALA A 74 -6.25 8.81 -9.37
N LEU A 75 -6.66 7.54 -9.36
CA LEU A 75 -5.79 6.43 -9.01
C LEU A 75 -4.83 6.07 -10.15
N ALA A 76 -5.34 6.04 -11.40
CA ALA A 76 -4.53 5.71 -12.57
C ALA A 76 -3.44 6.76 -12.84
N SER A 77 -3.72 8.05 -12.61
CA SER A 77 -2.76 9.14 -12.81
C SER A 77 -1.53 9.06 -11.90
N ARG A 78 -1.62 8.30 -10.79
CA ARG A 78 -0.52 8.06 -9.84
C ARG A 78 0.46 6.98 -10.31
N TYR A 79 0.08 6.17 -11.29
CA TYR A 79 0.91 5.07 -11.78
C TYR A 79 2.33 5.48 -12.23
N PRO A 80 2.55 6.64 -12.90
CA PRO A 80 3.89 7.09 -13.28
C PRO A 80 4.78 7.52 -12.12
N ASP A 81 4.22 7.84 -10.94
CA ASP A 81 4.99 8.31 -9.79
C ASP A 81 5.63 7.13 -9.04
N ASP A 82 6.87 6.80 -9.42
CA ASP A 82 7.65 5.73 -8.79
C ASP A 82 7.87 5.93 -7.28
N GLY A 83 7.77 7.16 -6.76
CA GLY A 83 7.94 7.47 -5.34
C GLY A 83 6.82 6.92 -4.45
N LEU A 84 5.65 6.63 -5.02
CA LEU A 84 4.50 6.04 -4.30
C LEU A 84 4.62 4.52 -4.13
N TYR A 85 5.60 3.89 -4.77
CA TYR A 85 5.71 2.44 -4.84
C TYR A 85 7.00 1.95 -4.17
N ARG A 86 6.88 0.90 -3.36
CA ARG A 86 8.04 0.26 -2.71
C ARG A 86 8.82 -0.64 -3.68
N SER A 87 8.14 -1.19 -4.66
CA SER A 87 8.75 -2.11 -5.64
C SER A 87 7.92 -2.19 -6.91
N ARG A 88 8.61 -2.48 -8.02
CA ARG A 88 8.05 -2.71 -9.34
C ARG A 88 8.54 -4.05 -9.85
N VAL A 89 7.62 -4.90 -10.27
CA VAL A 89 7.93 -6.18 -10.90
C VAL A 89 7.70 -6.04 -12.40
N VAL A 90 8.78 -6.16 -13.17
CA VAL A 90 8.72 -6.20 -14.62
C VAL A 90 8.59 -7.66 -15.03
N MET A 91 7.40 -8.07 -15.44
CA MET A 91 7.05 -9.48 -15.68
C MET A 91 7.98 -10.15 -16.71
N ALA A 92 8.40 -9.38 -17.72
CA ALA A 92 9.31 -9.85 -18.77
C ALA A 92 10.67 -10.32 -18.21
N ARG A 93 11.13 -9.78 -17.08
CA ARG A 93 12.39 -10.18 -16.44
C ARG A 93 12.30 -11.54 -15.73
N HIS A 94 11.09 -12.03 -15.48
CA HIS A 94 10.82 -13.26 -14.75
C HIS A 94 10.22 -14.36 -15.63
N GLY A 95 10.09 -14.14 -16.94
CA GLY A 95 9.45 -15.10 -17.85
C GLY A 95 7.93 -15.18 -17.71
N PHE A 96 7.30 -14.22 -17.03
CA PHE A 96 5.84 -14.20 -16.78
C PHE A 96 5.02 -13.52 -17.88
N GLY A 97 5.64 -13.26 -19.04
CA GLY A 97 5.00 -12.57 -20.15
C GLY A 97 5.27 -11.06 -20.17
N ARG A 98 4.35 -10.29 -20.77
CA ARG A 98 4.50 -8.84 -20.97
C ARG A 98 3.72 -8.07 -19.91
N GLY A 99 4.34 -7.00 -19.43
CA GLY A 99 3.72 -6.09 -18.47
C GLY A 99 4.56 -5.91 -17.22
N GLU A 100 3.98 -5.15 -16.30
CA GLU A 100 4.55 -4.86 -15.01
C GLU A 100 3.46 -4.51 -14.02
N TYR A 101 3.76 -4.69 -12.74
CA TYR A 101 2.91 -4.23 -11.66
C TYR A 101 3.78 -3.61 -10.57
N LYS A 102 3.19 -2.67 -9.84
CA LYS A 102 3.87 -1.95 -8.74
C LYS A 102 3.14 -2.20 -7.42
N TYR A 103 3.89 -2.33 -6.35
CA TYR A 103 3.35 -2.42 -4.99
C TYR A 103 3.44 -1.06 -4.32
N PHE A 104 2.32 -0.53 -3.82
CA PHE A 104 2.31 0.72 -3.06
C PHE A 104 3.23 0.63 -1.84
N ALA A 105 3.95 1.72 -1.57
CA ALA A 105 4.65 1.93 -0.31
C ALA A 105 3.65 2.27 0.81
N TYR A 106 4.13 2.25 2.06
CA TYR A 106 3.39 2.79 3.19
C TYR A 106 3.88 4.20 3.51
N PRO A 107 2.99 5.13 3.91
CA PRO A 107 1.54 4.95 4.06
C PRO A 107 0.82 4.79 2.72
N LEU A 108 -0.27 4.01 2.72
CA LEU A 108 -1.07 3.77 1.51
C LEU A 108 -1.80 5.06 1.07
N PRO A 109 -2.09 5.21 -0.22
CA PRO A 109 -3.02 6.23 -0.69
C PRO A 109 -4.34 6.17 0.10
N PRO A 110 -4.87 7.31 0.57
CA PRO A 110 -6.03 7.34 1.48
C PRO A 110 -7.21 6.48 1.00
N LEU A 111 -7.60 6.64 -0.26
CA LEU A 111 -8.69 5.86 -0.88
C LEU A 111 -8.46 4.34 -0.82
N ILE A 112 -7.22 3.88 -1.05
CA ILE A 112 -6.88 2.44 -1.01
C ILE A 112 -6.84 1.94 0.43
N ALA A 113 -6.31 2.75 1.35
CA ALA A 113 -6.26 2.41 2.78
C ALA A 113 -7.68 2.16 3.32
N GLU A 114 -8.60 3.03 2.94
CA GLU A 114 -9.99 2.99 3.36
C GLU A 114 -10.79 1.85 2.76
N LEU A 115 -10.71 1.64 1.44
CA LEU A 115 -11.35 0.49 0.79
C LEU A 115 -10.98 -0.82 1.50
N ARG A 116 -9.71 -0.97 1.89
CA ARG A 116 -9.26 -2.15 2.63
C ARG A 116 -9.89 -2.23 4.02
N ALA A 117 -9.96 -1.11 4.74
CA ALA A 117 -10.52 -1.04 6.08
C ALA A 117 -12.03 -1.34 6.10
N THR A 118 -12.77 -0.94 5.06
CA THR A 118 -14.23 -1.10 4.97
C THR A 118 -14.64 -2.43 4.34
N ILE A 119 -13.90 -2.96 3.36
CA ILE A 119 -14.25 -4.22 2.68
C ILE A 119 -13.95 -5.46 3.54
N TYR A 120 -12.81 -5.49 4.23
CA TYR A 120 -12.39 -6.71 4.95
C TYR A 120 -13.34 -7.16 6.08
N PRO A 121 -13.95 -6.28 6.88
CA PRO A 121 -14.96 -6.67 7.86
C PRO A 121 -16.12 -7.46 7.26
N HIS A 122 -16.53 -7.13 6.03
CA HIS A 122 -17.60 -7.82 5.31
C HIS A 122 -17.14 -9.14 4.68
N LEU A 123 -15.91 -9.20 4.14
CA LEU A 123 -15.36 -10.42 3.52
C LEU A 123 -14.91 -11.49 4.53
N THR A 124 -14.42 -11.07 5.70
CA THR A 124 -13.91 -11.99 6.74
C THR A 124 -14.91 -13.08 7.14
N PRO A 125 -16.19 -12.77 7.49
CA PRO A 125 -17.15 -13.81 7.85
C PRO A 125 -17.50 -14.73 6.66
N ILE A 126 -17.46 -14.22 5.42
CA ILE A 126 -17.70 -15.03 4.22
C ILE A 126 -16.59 -16.08 4.08
N ALA A 127 -15.33 -15.63 4.08
CA ALA A 127 -14.18 -16.51 3.94
C ALA A 127 -14.08 -17.55 5.07
N ASN A 128 -14.41 -17.16 6.30
CA ASN A 128 -14.38 -18.06 7.45
C ASN A 128 -15.40 -19.22 7.36
N ARG A 129 -16.44 -19.13 6.52
CA ARG A 129 -17.41 -20.22 6.30
C ARG A 129 -16.89 -21.31 5.36
N TRP A 130 -15.84 -21.04 4.59
CA TRP A 130 -15.26 -22.00 3.66
C TRP A 130 -14.24 -22.95 4.30
N ASN A 131 -13.85 -22.67 5.54
CA ASN A 131 -12.95 -23.49 6.34
C ASN A 131 -13.72 -24.48 7.21
#